data_AF-A0AAD9NMS9-F1
#
_entry.id   AF-A0AAD9NMS9-F1
#
_cell.length_a   1.000
_cell.length_b   1.000
_cell.length_c   1.000
_cell.angle_alpha   90.00
_cell.angle_beta   90.00
_cell.angle_gamma   90.00
#
_symmetry.space_group_name_H-M   'P 1'
#
loop_
_entity.id
_entity.type
_entity.pdbx_description
1 polymer ?
#
loop_
_entity_poly.entity_id
_entity_poly.type
_entity_poly.pdbx_seq_one_letter_code
_entity_poly.pdbx_strand_id
1 'polypeptide(L)'
;MSSGFVNRFLSWNFFIPLSRLTYTLYLIHPLIIYAYTYGRMKLIYVQYSTVVILFCAYWVLGNMAAFVMSLAFELPFSDLEKIIFSCQKR
;
A
#
# COMPACT_ATOMS: atom_id res chain seq x y z
N MET A 1 -13.28 3.42 32.84
CA MET A 1 -14.50 3.46 31.99
C MET A 1 -14.22 3.91 30.55
N SER A 2 -13.04 3.68 29.97
CA SER A 2 -12.67 4.29 28.67
C SER A 2 -12.00 3.34 27.68
N SER A 3 -12.21 2.02 27.80
CA SER A 3 -11.70 1.02 26.84
C SER A 3 -12.64 0.78 25.64
N GLY A 4 -13.85 1.35 25.65
CA GLY A 4 -14.86 1.10 24.62
C GLY A 4 -14.68 1.89 23.32
N PHE A 5 -14.11 3.09 23.38
CA PHE A 5 -13.99 3.97 22.22
C PHE A 5 -12.89 3.49 21.27
N VAL A 6 -11.72 3.15 21.80
CA VAL A 6 -10.59 2.59 21.04
C VAL A 6 -10.97 1.26 20.39
N ASN A 7 -11.69 0.39 21.10
CA ASN A 7 -12.17 -0.88 20.54
C ASN A 7 -13.18 -0.69 19.41
N ARG A 8 -14.03 0.35 19.48
CA ARG A 8 -14.99 0.71 18.43
C ARG A 8 -14.32 1.37 17.23
N PHE A 9 -13.24 2.12 17.45
CA PHE A 9 -12.37 2.63 16.39
C PHE A 9 -11.61 1.49 15.70
N LEU A 10 -10.96 0.59 16.45
CA LEU A 10 -10.21 -0.53 15.84
C LEU A 10 -11.11 -1.58 15.17
N SER A 11 -12.33 -1.78 15.65
CA SER A 11 -13.29 -2.70 15.02
C SER A 11 -13.97 -2.09 13.79
N TRP A 12 -13.58 -0.89 13.36
CA TRP A 12 -14.16 -0.29 12.17
C TRP A 12 -13.60 -0.98 10.93
N ASN A 13 -14.49 -1.55 10.10
CA ASN A 13 -14.15 -2.16 8.80
C ASN A 13 -13.32 -1.26 7.86
N PHE A 14 -13.20 0.03 8.16
CA PHE A 14 -12.33 0.96 7.46
C PHE A 14 -10.83 0.68 7.64
N PHE A 15 -10.41 0.08 8.75
CA PHE A 15 -9.00 -0.27 8.98
C PHE A 15 -8.53 -1.51 8.20
N ILE A 16 -9.47 -2.33 7.72
CA ILE A 16 -9.19 -3.54 6.95
C ILE A 16 -8.58 -3.21 5.58
N PRO A 17 -9.20 -2.35 4.73
CA PRO A 17 -8.59 -1.93 3.47
C PRO A 17 -7.34 -1.08 3.71
N LEU A 18 -7.35 -0.21 4.73
CA LEU A 18 -6.21 0.66 5.06
C LEU A 18 -4.96 -0.14 5.45
N SER A 19 -5.11 -1.22 6.24
CA SER A 19 -4.02 -2.12 6.61
C SER A 19 -3.48 -2.88 5.40
N ARG A 20 -4.33 -3.25 4.45
CA ARG A 20 -3.89 -3.88 3.19
C ARG A 20 -3.13 -2.88 2.31
N LEU A 21 -3.58 -1.63 2.25
CA LEU A 21 -2.94 -0.57 1.48
C LEU A 21 -1.54 -0.24 2.02
N THR A 22 -1.40 -0.04 3.34
CA THR A 22 -0.09 0.17 3.97
C THR A 22 0.82 -1.05 3.84
N TYR A 23 0.27 -2.26 3.86
CA TYR A 23 1.02 -3.49 3.60
C TYR A 23 1.53 -3.57 2.16
N THR A 24 0.71 -3.24 1.16
CA THR A 24 1.15 -3.20 -0.25
C THR A 24 2.20 -2.11 -0.48
N LEU A 25 2.05 -0.94 0.15
CA LEU A 25 3.06 0.12 0.12
C LEU A 25 4.39 -0.36 0.70
N TYR A 26 4.35 -1.09 1.81
CA TYR A 26 5.54 -1.66 2.46
C TYR A 26 6.27 -2.66 1.56
N LEU A 27 5.53 -3.50 0.83
CA LEU A 27 6.11 -4.46 -0.14
C LEU A 27 6.65 -3.78 -1.41
N ILE A 28 5.96 -2.74 -1.90
CA ILE A 28 6.35 -2.01 -3.12
C ILE A 28 7.56 -1.11 -2.87
N HIS A 29 7.73 -0.58 -1.66
CA HIS A 29 8.84 0.30 -1.32
C HIS A 29 10.24 -0.27 -1.67
N PRO A 30 10.64 -1.47 -1.21
CA PRO A 30 11.89 -2.09 -1.62
C PRO A 30 11.91 -2.44 -3.11
N LEU A 31 10.75 -2.77 -3.71
CA LEU A 31 10.66 -3.09 -5.14
C LEU A 31 10.97 -1.88 -6.02
N ILE A 32 10.48 -0.69 -5.66
CA ILE A 32 10.78 0.57 -6.36
C ILE A 32 12.27 0.90 -6.24
N ILE A 33 12.85 0.75 -5.04
CA ILE A 33 14.28 0.96 -4.82
C ILE A 33 15.09 -0.02 -5.68
N TYR A 34 14.69 -1.29 -5.74
CA TYR A 34 15.36 -2.31 -6.53
C TYR A 34 15.26 -2.05 -8.03
N ALA A 35 14.06 -1.75 -8.53
CA ALA A 35 13.80 -1.42 -9.93
C ALA A 35 14.58 -0.18 -10.38
N TYR A 36 14.61 0.85 -9.53
CA TYR A 36 15.42 2.02 -9.79
C TYR A 36 16.91 1.68 -9.76
N THR A 37 17.40 0.90 -8.80
CA THR A 37 18.84 0.57 -8.73
C THR A 37 19.30 -0.29 -9.91
N TYR A 38 18.50 -1.27 -10.33
CA TYR A 38 18.81 -2.14 -11.47
C TYR A 38 18.79 -1.40 -12.82
N GLY A 39 17.88 -0.43 -12.98
CA GLY A 39 17.78 0.36 -14.21
C GLY A 39 18.88 1.42 -14.37
N ARG A 40 19.77 1.60 -13.39
CA ARG A 40 20.72 2.72 -13.35
C ARG A 40 22.13 2.24 -13.67
N MET A 41 22.68 2.78 -14.75
CA MET A 41 24.07 2.53 -15.19
C MET A 41 25.08 3.57 -14.67
N LYS A 42 24.64 4.60 -13.93
CA LYS A 42 25.50 5.70 -13.43
C LYS A 42 25.39 5.89 -11.91
N LEU A 43 26.53 6.17 -11.29
CA LEU A 43 26.67 6.54 -9.88
C LEU A 43 25.99 7.89 -9.60
N ILE A 44 25.17 7.94 -8.56
CA ILE A 44 24.48 9.16 -8.13
C ILE A 44 25.45 9.96 -7.27
N TYR A 45 25.70 11.23 -7.63
CA TYR A 45 26.37 12.15 -6.73
C TYR A 45 25.44 12.45 -5.55
N VAL A 46 25.75 11.89 -4.38
CA VAL A 46 24.94 12.01 -3.17
C VAL A 46 25.14 13.41 -2.59
N GLN A 47 24.36 14.36 -3.09
CA GLN A 47 24.24 15.70 -2.54
C GLN A 47 22.91 15.83 -1.80
N TYR A 48 22.87 16.61 -0.71
CA TYR A 48 21.68 16.76 0.14
C TYR A 48 20.40 17.08 -0.66
N SER A 49 20.49 17.97 -1.66
CA SER A 49 19.39 18.32 -2.56
C SER A 49 18.85 17.12 -3.36
N THR A 50 19.74 16.28 -3.86
CA THR A 50 19.39 15.10 -4.66
C THR A 50 18.70 14.04 -3.80
N VAL A 51 19.15 13.85 -2.56
CA VAL A 51 18.56 12.88 -1.63
C VAL A 51 17.14 13.29 -1.24
N VAL A 52 16.90 14.58 -0.96
CA VAL A 52 15.56 15.08 -0.60
C VAL A 52 14.58 14.90 -1.76
N ILE A 53 14.98 15.24 -2.98
CA ILE A 53 14.14 15.09 -4.18
C ILE A 53 13.82 13.61 -4.43
N LEU A 54 14.82 12.72 -4.33
CA LEU A 54 14.62 11.28 -4.51
C LEU A 54 13.69 10.69 -3.45
N PHE A 55 13.86 11.10 -2.18
CA PHE A 55 12.97 10.67 -1.11
C PHE A 55 11.52 11.07 -1.37
N CYS A 56 11.27 12.34 -1.72
CA CYS A 56 9.92 12.80 -2.08
C CYS A 56 9.37 12.03 -3.29
N ALA A 57 10.18 11.78 -4.32
CA ALA A 57 9.76 11.04 -5.50
C ALA A 57 9.35 9.61 -5.18
N TYR A 58 10.17 8.87 -4.42
CA TYR A 58 9.84 7.50 -4.01
C TYR A 58 8.61 7.44 -3.10
N TRP A 59 8.45 8.41 -2.22
CA TRP A 59 7.31 8.47 -1.33
C TRP A 59 5.99 8.67 -2.11
N VAL A 60 5.97 9.63 -3.04
CA VAL A 60 4.78 9.90 -3.88
C VAL A 60 4.48 8.72 -4.81
N LEU A 61 5.50 8.21 -5.51
CA LEU A 61 5.34 7.08 -6.43
C LEU A 61 4.93 5.81 -5.70
N GLY A 62 5.50 5.55 -4.52
CA GLY A 62 5.11 4.44 -3.66
C GLY A 62 3.64 4.53 -3.27
N ASN A 63 3.18 5.70 -2.81
CA ASN A 63 1.78 5.89 -2.42
C ASN A 63 0.83 5.75 -3.61
N MET A 64 1.16 6.32 -4.78
CA MET A 64 0.33 6.16 -5.98
C MET A 64 0.26 4.70 -6.42
N ALA A 65 1.39 3.99 -6.46
CA ALA A 65 1.44 2.58 -6.86
C ALA A 65 0.66 1.71 -5.87
N ALA A 66 0.84 1.92 -4.57
CA ALA A 66 0.09 1.20 -3.54
C ALA A 66 -1.42 1.47 -3.62
N PHE A 67 -1.83 2.70 -3.91
CA PHE A 67 -3.23 3.07 -4.08
C PHE A 67 -3.86 2.41 -5.32
N VAL A 68 -3.16 2.40 -6.45
CA VAL A 68 -3.62 1.70 -7.66
C VAL A 68 -3.70 0.20 -7.40
N MET A 69 -2.70 -0.38 -6.73
CA MET A 69 -2.68 -1.80 -6.42
C MET A 69 -3.81 -2.17 -5.44
N SER A 70 -4.07 -1.36 -4.41
CA SER A 70 -5.15 -1.61 -3.46
C SER A 70 -6.51 -1.54 -4.14
N LEU A 71 -6.74 -0.56 -5.01
CA LEU A 71 -7.99 -0.47 -5.81
C LEU A 71 -8.12 -1.66 -6.76
N ALA A 72 -7.04 -2.03 -7.44
CA ALA A 72 -7.01 -3.16 -8.36
C ALA A 72 -7.19 -4.51 -7.67
N PHE A 73 -6.93 -4.62 -6.36
CA PHE A 73 -7.25 -5.81 -5.57
C PHE A 73 -8.62 -5.73 -4.89
N GLU A 74 -9.08 -4.56 -4.46
CA GLU A 74 -10.41 -4.39 -3.87
C GLU A 74 -11.54 -4.72 -4.85
N LEU A 75 -11.39 -4.33 -6.12
CA LEU A 75 -12.35 -4.64 -7.18
C LEU A 75 -12.55 -6.15 -7.41
N PRO A 76 -11.49 -6.95 -7.71
CA PRO A 76 -11.65 -8.39 -7.91
C PRO A 76 -11.95 -9.13 -6.61
N PHE A 77 -11.43 -8.71 -5.45
CA PHE A 77 -11.76 -9.37 -4.19
C PHE A 77 -13.20 -9.14 -3.76
N SER A 78 -13.78 -7.96 -4.02
CA SER A 78 -15.20 -7.71 -3.73
C SER A 78 -16.11 -8.60 -4.57
N ASP A 79 -15.75 -8.87 -5.83
CA ASP A 79 -16.51 -9.78 -6.67
C ASP A 79 -16.24 -11.25 -6.31
N LEU A 80 -15.02 -11.60 -5.90
CA LEU A 80 -14.72 -12.93 -5.33
C LEU A 80 -15.52 -13.19 -4.04
N GLU A 81 -15.63 -12.20 -3.16
CA GLU A 81 -16.37 -12.32 -1.91
C GLU A 81 -17.85 -12.58 -2.18
N LYS A 82 -18.46 -11.91 -3.17
CA LYS A 82 -19.84 -12.21 -3.60
C LYS A 82 -19.98 -13.65 -4.10
N ILE A 83 -19.03 -14.14 -4.90
CA ILE A 83 -19.06 -15.51 -5.44
C ILE A 83 -18.94 -16.53 -4.30
N ILE A 84 -17.97 -16.35 -3.40
CA ILE A 84 -17.72 -17.26 -2.28
C ILE A 84 -18.90 -17.25 -1.29
N PHE A 85 -19.41 -16.07 -0.90
CA PHE A 85 -20.56 -15.98 0.01
C PHE A 85 -21.88 -16.45 -0.63
N SER A 86 -22.03 -16.33 -1.95
CA SER A 86 -23.17 -16.94 -2.65
C SER A 86 -23.14 -18.46 -2.60
N CYS A 87 -21.94 -19.06 -2.51
CA CYS A 87 -21.76 -20.51 -2.42
C CYS A 87 -21.99 -21.06 -1.00
N GLN A 88 -21.88 -20.22 0.04
CA GLN A 88 -22.05 -20.64 1.44
C GLN A 88 -23.52 -20.61 1.91
N LYS A 89 -24.45 -20.17 1.06
CA LYS A 89 -25.88 -20.10 1.41
C LYS A 89 -26.70 -21.30 0.90
N ARG A 90 -26.09 -22.47 0.75
CA ARG A 90 -26.80 -23.72 0.39
C ARG A 90 -26.65 -24.78 1.47
#